data_AF-M2ZZ79-F1
#
_entry.id   AF-M2ZZ79-F1
#
_cell.length_a   1.000
_cell.length_b   1.000
_cell.length_c   1.000
_cell.angle_alpha   90.00
_cell.angle_beta   90.00
_cell.angle_gamma   90.00
#
_symmetry.space_group_name_H-M   'P 1'
#
loop_
_entity.id
_entity.type
_entity.pdbx_description
1 polymer ?
#
loop_
_entity_poly.entity_id
_entity_poly.type
_entity_poly.pdbx_seq_one_letter_code
_entity_poly.pdbx_strand_id
1 'polypeptide(L)'
;MPSILGAVPFIIGLTSAVQKVQYYYDGGCSSYAVEFWPSQNGDCYNYEYGNTNSANIVWADYNSAFCSFFTQSNCQGSAHSACLGWGCTSGNCASNWGSGFKSVQCWS
;
A
#
# COMPACT_ATOMS: atom_id res chain seq x y z
N MET A 1 -53.99 -9.23 -10.91
CA MET A 1 -52.58 -9.67 -10.80
C MET A 1 -51.68 -8.46 -10.99
N PRO A 2 -51.18 -7.80 -9.92
CA PRO A 2 -50.20 -6.74 -10.05
C PRO A 2 -48.78 -7.23 -9.75
N SER A 3 -47.94 -7.07 -10.77
CA SER A 3 -46.58 -6.52 -10.75
C SER A 3 -45.66 -6.88 -9.59
N ILE A 4 -44.74 -7.80 -9.88
CA ILE A 4 -43.50 -8.03 -9.14
C ILE A 4 -42.62 -6.78 -9.21
N LEU A 5 -42.47 -6.12 -8.05
CA LEU A 5 -41.47 -5.10 -7.77
C LEU A 5 -40.08 -5.74 -7.94
N GLY A 6 -39.36 -5.38 -9.00
CA GLY A 6 -37.95 -5.74 -9.16
C GLY A 6 -37.10 -4.91 -8.21
N ALA A 7 -36.58 -5.54 -7.16
CA ALA A 7 -35.56 -4.92 -6.33
C ALA A 7 -34.27 -4.81 -7.15
N VAL A 8 -33.91 -3.59 -7.54
CA VAL A 8 -32.62 -3.30 -8.16
C VAL A 8 -31.57 -3.32 -7.04
N PRO A 9 -30.56 -4.20 -7.06
CA PRO A 9 -29.51 -4.15 -6.05
C PRO A 9 -28.75 -2.85 -6.22
N PHE A 10 -28.86 -1.95 -5.23
CA PHE A 10 -27.99 -0.80 -5.11
C PHE A 10 -26.64 -1.33 -4.65
N ILE A 11 -25.74 -1.60 -5.60
CA ILE A 11 -24.35 -1.94 -5.28
C ILE A 11 -23.71 -0.66 -4.74
N ILE A 12 -23.67 -0.53 -3.41
CA ILE A 12 -22.79 0.41 -2.74
C ILE A 12 -21.38 -0.06 -3.06
N GLY A 13 -20.74 0.56 -4.05
CA GLY A 13 -19.31 0.41 -4.26
C GLY A 13 -18.63 0.93 -3.00
N LEU A 14 -18.12 0.04 -2.16
CA LEU A 14 -17.19 0.40 -1.10
C LEU A 14 -16.02 1.07 -1.82
N THR A 15 -15.91 2.39 -1.71
CA THR A 15 -14.72 3.10 -2.16
C THR A 15 -13.61 2.67 -1.21
N SER A 16 -12.90 1.57 -1.53
CA SER A 16 -11.71 1.17 -0.81
C SER A 16 -10.76 2.35 -0.90
N ALA A 17 -10.44 2.95 0.24
CA ALA A 17 -9.52 4.06 0.24
C ALA A 17 -8.18 3.60 -0.31
N VAL A 18 -7.65 4.38 -1.23
CA VAL A 18 -6.40 4.07 -1.91
C VAL A 18 -5.34 5.02 -1.40
N GLN A 19 -4.11 4.60 -1.55
CA GLN A 19 -2.96 5.42 -1.22
C GLN A 19 -1.91 5.13 -2.26
N LYS A 20 -0.95 6.03 -2.38
CA LYS A 20 0.10 5.95 -3.37
C LYS A 20 1.39 5.57 -2.70
N VAL A 21 1.95 4.45 -3.15
CA VAL A 21 3.25 3.97 -2.73
C VAL A 21 4.19 3.96 -3.94
N GLN A 22 5.40 4.48 -3.74
CA GLN A 22 6.46 4.48 -4.74
C GLN A 22 7.61 3.58 -4.27
N TYR A 23 8.18 2.78 -5.16
CA TYR A 23 9.45 2.10 -4.96
C TYR A 23 10.59 2.88 -5.58
N TYR A 24 11.77 2.64 -5.03
CA TYR A 24 13.01 3.28 -5.45
C TYR A 24 14.12 2.25 -5.59
N TYR A 25 15.01 2.46 -6.55
CA TYR A 25 16.20 1.64 -6.78
C TYR A 25 17.30 1.86 -5.73
N ASP A 26 17.19 2.92 -4.93
CA ASP A 26 18.14 3.25 -3.87
C ASP A 26 17.57 2.92 -2.49
N GLY A 27 18.40 2.87 -1.45
CA GLY A 27 17.97 2.68 -0.07
C GLY A 27 17.34 3.93 0.56
N GLY A 28 17.52 5.12 0.00
CA GLY A 28 17.10 6.40 0.58
C GLY A 28 15.88 7.06 -0.08
N CYS A 29 14.99 6.30 -0.72
CA CYS A 29 13.79 6.81 -1.41
C CYS A 29 14.05 8.02 -2.34
N SER A 30 15.20 8.03 -3.03
CA SER A 30 15.63 9.13 -3.89
C SER A 30 15.62 8.79 -5.39
N SER A 31 15.89 7.54 -5.75
CA SER A 31 15.91 7.08 -7.16
C SER A 31 14.63 6.35 -7.54
N TYR A 32 13.66 7.06 -8.13
CA TYR A 32 12.33 6.51 -8.46
C TYR A 32 12.41 5.26 -9.36
N ALA A 33 11.60 4.26 -9.05
CA ALA A 33 11.47 3.03 -9.84
C ALA A 33 10.05 2.87 -10.40
N VAL A 34 9.07 2.67 -9.53
CA VAL A 34 7.68 2.37 -9.92
C VAL A 34 6.71 2.85 -8.85
N GLU A 35 5.47 3.13 -9.23
CA GLU A 35 4.38 3.46 -8.30
C GLU A 35 3.20 2.51 -8.43
N PHE A 36 2.44 2.36 -7.35
CA PHE A 36 1.23 1.54 -7.30
C PHE A 36 0.31 2.00 -6.17
N TRP A 37 -0.91 1.50 -6.19
CA TRP A 37 -2.00 2.00 -5.35
C TRP A 37 -2.59 0.88 -4.50
N PRO A 38 -1.95 0.50 -3.38
CA PRO A 38 -2.50 -0.53 -2.51
C PRO A 38 -3.76 -0.04 -1.79
N SER A 39 -4.67 -0.98 -1.53
CA SER A 39 -5.83 -0.79 -0.66
C SER A 39 -5.39 -0.46 0.77
N GLN A 40 -6.14 0.42 1.45
CA GLN A 40 -5.92 0.75 2.86
C GLN A 40 -6.70 -0.15 3.83
N ASN A 41 -7.27 -1.26 3.35
CA ASN A 41 -8.08 -2.17 4.18
C ASN A 41 -7.26 -3.27 4.89
N GLY A 42 -5.93 -3.21 4.83
CA GLY A 42 -5.05 -4.27 5.31
C GLY A 42 -4.97 -5.46 4.35
N ASP A 43 -5.34 -5.30 3.08
CA ASP A 43 -5.14 -6.34 2.08
C ASP A 43 -3.65 -6.51 1.78
N CYS A 44 -3.20 -7.76 1.67
CA CYS A 44 -1.84 -8.03 1.27
C CYS A 44 -1.69 -7.87 -0.24
N TYR A 45 -0.95 -6.86 -0.66
CA TYR A 45 -0.62 -6.60 -2.05
C TYR A 45 0.73 -7.21 -2.39
N ASN A 46 0.73 -8.24 -3.24
CA ASN A 46 1.93 -8.89 -3.75
C ASN A 46 2.42 -8.21 -5.02
N TYR A 47 3.74 -8.07 -5.16
CA TYR A 47 4.37 -7.56 -6.37
C TYR A 47 5.73 -8.21 -6.58
N GLU A 48 6.14 -8.33 -7.84
CA GLU A 48 7.39 -8.97 -8.24
C GLU A 48 8.42 -7.97 -8.79
N TYR A 49 8.40 -6.72 -8.28
CA TYR A 49 9.34 -5.70 -8.72
C TYR A 49 10.77 -6.08 -8.30
N GLY A 50 11.60 -6.43 -9.28
CA GLY A 50 13.04 -6.64 -9.08
C GLY A 50 13.79 -5.33 -8.85
N ASN A 51 14.95 -5.40 -8.19
CA ASN A 51 15.88 -4.29 -7.94
C ASN A 51 15.34 -3.09 -7.14
N THR A 52 14.14 -3.17 -6.55
CA THR A 52 13.68 -2.14 -5.61
C THR A 52 14.44 -2.27 -4.29
N ASN A 53 14.84 -1.17 -3.67
CA ASN A 53 15.60 -1.17 -2.41
C ASN A 53 14.89 -0.40 -1.28
N SER A 54 14.03 0.56 -1.62
CA SER A 54 13.21 1.28 -0.64
C SER A 54 11.83 1.61 -1.20
N ALA A 55 10.89 1.85 -0.30
CA ALA A 55 9.49 2.17 -0.58
C ALA A 55 9.09 3.46 0.13
N ASN A 56 8.28 4.30 -0.50
CA ASN A 56 7.80 5.55 0.08
C ASN A 56 6.29 5.68 -0.05
N ILE A 57 5.60 6.06 1.02
CA ILE A 57 4.20 6.46 0.97
C ILE A 57 4.15 7.95 0.62
N VAL A 58 3.64 8.28 -0.55
CA VAL A 58 3.68 9.66 -1.07
C VAL A 58 2.33 10.35 -1.02
N TRP A 59 1.24 9.58 -0.89
CA TRP A 59 -0.10 10.12 -0.79
C TRP A 59 -1.05 9.09 -0.17
N ALA A 60 -2.11 9.54 0.50
CA ALA A 60 -3.21 8.70 1.00
C ALA A 60 -4.53 9.48 0.95
N ASP A 61 -5.65 8.78 0.69
CA ASP A 61 -6.99 9.36 0.75
C ASP A 61 -7.36 9.87 2.16
N TYR A 62 -6.85 9.21 3.19
CA TYR A 62 -7.08 9.56 4.58
C TYR A 62 -5.88 10.33 5.17
N ASN A 63 -6.13 11.13 6.21
CA ASN A 63 -5.11 11.97 6.87
C ASN A 63 -3.95 11.18 7.49
N SER A 64 -4.07 9.86 7.57
CA SER A 64 -3.03 8.93 8.01
C SER A 64 -3.01 7.71 7.11
N ALA A 65 -1.80 7.20 6.87
CA ALA A 65 -1.55 5.94 6.18
C ALA A 65 -0.37 5.25 6.84
N PHE A 66 -0.48 3.94 7.00
CA PHE A 66 0.53 3.06 7.56
C PHE A 66 0.71 1.89 6.60
N CYS A 67 1.93 1.62 6.16
CA CYS A 67 2.25 0.45 5.34
C CYS A 67 3.35 -0.36 5.99
N SER A 68 3.18 -1.67 6.00
CA SER A 68 4.22 -2.65 6.30
C SER A 68 4.67 -3.31 5.00
N PHE A 69 5.95 -3.15 4.69
CA PHE A 69 6.63 -3.69 3.52
C PHE A 69 7.37 -4.95 3.90
N PHE A 70 7.11 -6.05 3.20
CA PHE A 70 7.60 -7.37 3.54
C PHE A 70 8.62 -7.87 2.51
N THR A 71 9.67 -8.55 2.97
CA THR A 71 10.73 -9.08 2.10
C THR A 71 10.31 -10.31 1.30
N GLN A 72 9.20 -10.95 1.67
CA GLN A 72 8.63 -12.09 0.96
C GLN A 72 7.22 -11.77 0.45
N SER A 73 6.73 -12.58 -0.48
CA SER A 73 5.33 -12.56 -0.91
C SER A 73 4.40 -13.02 0.21
N ASN A 74 3.14 -12.64 0.11
CA ASN A 74 2.03 -12.92 1.03
C ASN A 74 2.20 -12.30 2.41
N CYS A 75 2.87 -11.15 2.49
CA CYS A 75 3.08 -10.38 3.71
C CYS A 75 3.83 -11.19 4.77
N GLN A 76 4.91 -11.84 4.33
CA GLN A 76 5.75 -12.71 5.14
C GLN A 76 7.20 -12.23 5.19
N GLY A 77 7.96 -12.77 6.15
CA GLY A 77 9.36 -12.42 6.35
C GLY A 77 9.54 -11.12 7.15
N SER A 78 10.69 -10.47 6.95
CA SER A 78 11.00 -9.21 7.63
C SER A 78 10.10 -8.10 7.11
N ALA A 79 9.55 -7.31 8.03
CA ALA A 79 8.68 -6.20 7.72
C ALA A 79 9.34 -4.86 8.06
N HIS A 80 9.20 -3.88 7.19
CA HIS A 80 9.59 -2.49 7.44
C HIS A 80 8.35 -1.61 7.31
N SER A 81 8.07 -0.82 8.33
CA SER A 81 6.91 0.04 8.33
C SER A 81 7.27 1.45 7.88
N ALA A 82 6.43 2.03 7.03
CA ALA A 82 6.41 3.46 6.78
C ALA A 82 5.04 4.02 7.12
N CYS A 83 4.99 5.32 7.39
CA CYS A 83 3.75 6.01 7.61
C CYS A 83 3.74 7.39 6.95
N LEU A 84 2.56 7.88 6.63
CA LEU A 84 2.32 9.22 6.12
C LEU A 84 1.18 9.83 6.91
N GLY A 85 1.31 11.10 7.31
CA GLY A 85 0.22 11.82 7.98
C GLY A 85 0.39 11.96 9.50
N TRP A 86 -0.71 12.25 10.19
CA TRP A 86 -0.67 12.70 11.58
C TRP A 86 -0.38 11.52 12.54
N GLY A 87 0.61 11.68 13.42
CA GLY A 87 1.06 10.62 14.33
C GLY A 87 2.16 9.72 13.75
N CYS A 88 2.65 10.00 12.54
CA CYS A 88 3.78 9.28 11.97
C CYS A 88 5.12 9.77 12.53
N THR A 89 5.84 8.89 13.23
CA THR A 89 7.21 9.16 13.74
C THR A 89 8.29 8.46 12.91
N SER A 90 7.93 7.39 12.20
CA SER A 90 8.86 6.52 11.46
C SER A 90 9.32 7.10 10.12
N GLY A 91 8.63 8.13 9.63
CA GLY A 91 8.81 8.66 8.28
C GLY A 91 8.06 7.85 7.22
N ASN A 92 8.01 8.40 6.02
CA ASN A 92 7.30 7.85 4.88
C ASN A 92 8.13 6.88 4.05
N CYS A 93 9.44 6.78 4.30
CA CYS A 93 10.36 5.89 3.58
C CYS A 93 10.71 4.65 4.41
N ALA A 94 10.50 3.46 3.83
CA ALA A 94 10.97 2.18 4.32
C ALA A 94 12.14 1.68 3.46
N SER A 95 13.28 1.45 4.08
CA SER A 95 14.53 1.06 3.40
C SER A 95 14.90 -0.39 3.69
N ASN A 96 15.18 -1.18 2.66
CA ASN A 96 15.68 -2.55 2.77
C ASN A 96 16.84 -2.82 1.78
N TRP A 97 17.93 -2.07 2.00
CA TRP A 97 19.19 -2.06 1.27
C TRP A 97 19.61 -3.43 0.67
N GLY A 98 19.42 -3.61 -0.63
CA GLY A 98 19.86 -4.76 -1.42
C GLY A 98 18.89 -5.93 -1.52
N SER A 99 17.81 -5.93 -0.72
CA SER A 99 16.84 -7.05 -0.68
C SER A 99 15.45 -6.66 -1.18
N GLY A 100 15.11 -5.37 -1.11
CA GLY A 100 13.83 -4.88 -1.59
C GLY A 100 12.63 -5.46 -0.85
N PHE A 101 11.46 -5.28 -1.43
CA PHE A 101 10.23 -5.81 -0.87
C PHE A 101 9.46 -6.58 -1.94
N LYS A 102 8.59 -7.50 -1.51
CA LYS A 102 7.80 -8.36 -2.40
C LYS A 102 6.31 -8.33 -2.09
N SER A 103 5.94 -7.84 -0.92
CA SER A 103 4.55 -7.57 -0.61
C SER A 103 4.41 -6.40 0.33
N VAL A 104 3.23 -5.82 0.38
CA VAL A 104 2.92 -4.69 1.24
C VAL A 104 1.51 -4.84 1.75
N GLN A 105 1.33 -4.48 3.00
CA GLN A 105 0.04 -4.41 3.65
C GLN A 105 -0.12 -3.03 4.22
N CYS A 106 -1.28 -2.43 4.08
CA CYS A 106 -1.44 -1.07 4.55
C CYS A 106 -2.82 -0.76 5.11
N TRP A 107 -2.85 0.26 5.96
CA TRP A 107 -3.95 0.68 6.79
C TRP A 107 -4.05 2.20 6.83
N SER A 108 -5.26 2.70 7.08
CA SER A 108 -5.52 4.11 7.37
C SER A 108 -5.50 4.42 8.85
#